data_AF-A0A3R9NE01-F1
#
_entry.id   AF-A0A3R9NE01-F1
#
_cell.length_a   1.000
_cell.length_b   1.000
_cell.length_c   1.000
_cell.angle_alpha   90.00
_cell.angle_beta   90.00
_cell.angle_gamma   90.00
#
_symmetry.space_group_name_H-M   'P 1'
#
loop_
_entity.id
_entity.type
_entity.pdbx_description
1 polymer ?
#
loop_
_entity_poly.entity_id
_entity_poly.type
_entity_poly.pdbx_seq_one_letter_code
_entity_poly.pdbx_strand_id
1 'polypeptide(L)'
;MKENQVIYPLPDQVRCLRREVTMRYAVYPGRVAAQKMSQAEMDREIGTMQAAADSIEKMAKNGLFREAWNTLAEARTYAHAELMQEITRVQQRANQFTTDGNLASAQAECRKLAGLTLRLSELIGELLAKPQSDAPVVSAPNLLLTATPATAAANSAYATVEQKQAIIGLLNHPAIERKEKTKVLLNINRISPDKATETIEHLNVLIDAYDGPTSYAKAS
;
A
#
# COMPACT_ATOMS: atom_id res chain seq x y z
N MET A 1 12.60 -16.21 21.14
CA MET A 1 11.83 -16.40 19.90
C MET A 1 10.86 -15.24 19.79
N LYS A 2 10.98 -14.36 18.79
CA LYS A 2 9.98 -13.31 18.56
C LYS A 2 8.83 -13.94 17.79
N GLU A 3 7.63 -13.96 18.36
CA GLU A 3 6.43 -14.35 17.62
C GLU A 3 6.24 -13.39 16.46
N ASN A 4 6.12 -13.95 15.26
CA ASN A 4 5.88 -13.17 14.05
C ASN A 4 4.40 -12.74 14.07
N GLN A 5 4.11 -11.55 14.61
CA GLN A 5 2.76 -11.01 14.60
C GLN A 5 2.33 -10.71 13.16
N VAL A 6 1.32 -11.41 12.69
CA VAL A 6 0.69 -11.15 11.39
C VAL A 6 -0.15 -9.88 11.51
N ILE A 7 0.24 -8.84 10.78
CA ILE A 7 -0.49 -7.57 10.71
C ILE A 7 -1.47 -7.64 9.54
N TYR A 8 -2.78 -7.50 9.83
CA TYR A 8 -3.82 -7.49 8.80
C TYR A 8 -4.12 -6.06 8.34
N PRO A 9 -4.35 -5.81 7.04
CA PRO A 9 -4.74 -4.50 6.53
C PRO A 9 -6.03 -3.98 7.17
N LEU A 10 -6.12 -2.66 7.42
CA LEU A 10 -7.32 -2.04 8.00
C LEU A 10 -8.62 -2.35 7.23
N PRO A 11 -8.66 -2.36 5.88
CA PRO A 11 -9.87 -2.73 5.14
C PRO A 11 -10.37 -4.15 5.45
N ASP A 12 -9.47 -5.09 5.70
CA ASP A 12 -9.83 -6.47 6.01
C ASP A 12 -10.34 -6.59 7.46
N GLN A 13 -9.77 -5.82 8.39
CA GLN A 13 -10.29 -5.71 9.75
C GLN A 13 -11.73 -5.14 9.76
N VAL A 14 -12.00 -4.09 8.98
CA VAL A 14 -13.36 -3.52 8.83
C VAL A 14 -14.32 -4.56 8.27
N ARG A 15 -13.91 -5.30 7.23
CA ARG A 15 -14.74 -6.35 6.61
C ARG A 15 -15.07 -7.46 7.61
N CYS A 16 -14.08 -7.88 8.40
CA CYS A 16 -14.25 -8.87 9.45
C CYS A 16 -15.27 -8.40 10.51
N LEU A 17 -15.10 -7.18 11.03
CA LEU A 17 -16.01 -6.60 12.03
C LEU A 17 -17.44 -6.46 11.50
N ARG A 18 -17.61 -5.99 10.26
CA ARG A 18 -18.94 -5.87 9.64
C ARG A 18 -19.63 -7.22 9.49
N ARG A 19 -18.88 -8.26 9.07
CA ARG A 19 -19.41 -9.63 9.01
C ARG A 19 -19.84 -10.12 10.39
N GLU A 20 -19.04 -9.88 11.41
CA GLU A 20 -19.35 -10.27 12.79
C GLU A 20 -20.61 -9.55 13.30
N VAL A 21 -20.75 -8.25 13.04
CA VAL A 21 -21.98 -7.50 13.34
C VAL A 21 -23.20 -8.13 12.65
N THR A 22 -23.10 -8.47 11.36
CA THR A 22 -24.19 -9.14 10.63
C THR A 22 -24.55 -10.49 11.26
N MET A 23 -23.56 -11.29 11.66
CA MET A 23 -23.83 -12.58 12.32
C MET A 23 -24.50 -12.38 13.69
N ARG A 24 -24.11 -11.36 14.45
CA ARG A 24 -24.72 -11.05 15.75
C ARG A 24 -26.17 -10.61 15.63
N TYR A 25 -26.54 -9.87 14.59
CA TYR A 25 -27.95 -9.55 14.32
C TYR A 25 -28.82 -10.81 14.09
N ALA A 26 -28.25 -11.90 13.56
CA ALA A 26 -28.98 -13.16 13.40
C ALA A 26 -29.09 -13.96 14.70
N VAL A 27 -28.06 -13.91 15.56
CA VAL A 27 -27.99 -14.73 16.78
C VAL A 27 -28.64 -14.07 18.00
N TYR A 28 -28.47 -12.76 18.16
CA TYR A 28 -28.82 -12.05 19.39
C TYR A 28 -30.33 -11.98 19.67
N PRO A 29 -31.22 -11.81 18.66
CA PRO A 29 -32.66 -11.87 18.89
C PRO A 29 -33.11 -13.19 19.55
N GLY A 30 -32.52 -14.32 19.17
CA GLY A 30 -32.80 -15.62 19.80
C GLY A 30 -32.35 -15.68 21.27
N ARG A 31 -31.23 -15.03 21.60
CA ARG A 31 -30.75 -14.92 22.99
C ARG A 31 -31.63 -14.00 23.83
N VAL A 32 -32.14 -12.91 23.25
CA VAL A 32 -33.08 -11.99 23.89
C VAL A 32 -34.42 -12.69 24.16
N ALA A 33 -34.96 -13.41 23.17
CA ALA A 33 -36.19 -14.20 23.33
C ALA A 33 -36.05 -15.29 24.42
N ALA A 34 -34.88 -15.91 24.53
CA ALA A 34 -34.56 -16.89 25.56
C ALA A 34 -34.20 -16.25 26.93
N GLN A 35 -34.32 -14.93 27.09
CA GLN A 35 -33.95 -14.18 28.30
C GLN A 35 -32.49 -14.39 28.75
N LYS A 36 -31.60 -14.75 27.83
CA LYS A 36 -30.14 -14.95 28.07
C LYS A 36 -29.32 -13.67 27.85
N MET A 37 -29.95 -12.61 27.41
CA MET A 37 -29.39 -11.29 27.13
C MET A 37 -30.56 -10.29 27.11
N SER A 38 -30.38 -9.10 27.64
CA SER A 38 -31.38 -8.03 27.51
C SER A 38 -31.28 -7.35 26.16
N GLN A 39 -32.39 -6.75 25.70
CA GLN A 39 -32.40 -5.95 24.46
C GLN A 39 -31.36 -4.83 24.51
N ALA A 40 -31.23 -4.15 25.67
CA ALA A 40 -30.27 -3.07 25.85
C ALA A 40 -28.80 -3.54 25.75
N GLU A 41 -28.49 -4.74 26.25
CA GLU A 41 -27.15 -5.33 26.10
C GLU A 41 -26.84 -5.67 24.64
N MET A 42 -27.81 -6.27 23.93
CA MET A 42 -27.69 -6.54 22.49
C MET A 42 -27.38 -5.24 21.73
N ASP A 43 -28.18 -4.19 21.93
CA ASP A 43 -28.04 -2.92 21.24
C ASP A 43 -26.68 -2.25 21.56
N ARG A 44 -26.26 -2.31 22.82
CA ARG A 44 -24.95 -1.80 23.25
C ARG A 44 -23.80 -2.54 22.58
N GLU A 45 -23.82 -3.87 22.56
CA GLU A 45 -22.74 -4.66 21.95
C GLU A 45 -22.64 -4.41 20.45
N ILE A 46 -23.77 -4.47 19.74
CA ILE A 46 -23.82 -4.22 18.30
C ILE A 46 -23.37 -2.80 17.98
N GLY A 47 -23.88 -1.80 18.73
CA GLY A 47 -23.50 -0.41 18.56
C GLY A 47 -22.01 -0.17 18.81
N THR A 48 -21.41 -0.84 19.80
CA THR A 48 -19.96 -0.75 20.07
C THR A 48 -19.14 -1.31 18.91
N MET A 49 -19.55 -2.46 18.35
CA MET A 49 -18.84 -3.07 17.22
C MET A 49 -18.99 -2.26 15.93
N GLN A 50 -20.16 -1.69 15.67
CA GLN A 50 -20.39 -0.77 14.55
C GLN A 50 -19.52 0.48 14.68
N ALA A 51 -19.53 1.12 15.85
CA ALA A 51 -18.69 2.29 16.11
C ALA A 51 -17.19 1.99 15.93
N ALA A 52 -16.73 0.79 16.31
CA ALA A 52 -15.36 0.35 16.07
C ALA A 52 -15.06 0.19 14.57
N ALA A 53 -15.95 -0.48 13.82
CA ALA A 53 -15.79 -0.66 12.37
C ALA A 53 -15.75 0.70 11.65
N ASP A 54 -16.65 1.62 11.99
CA ASP A 54 -16.72 2.96 11.41
C ASP A 54 -15.48 3.80 11.75
N SER A 55 -14.97 3.67 12.98
CA SER A 55 -13.73 4.35 13.40
C SER A 55 -12.54 3.86 12.59
N ILE A 56 -12.41 2.54 12.40
CA ILE A 56 -11.34 1.95 11.58
C ILE A 56 -11.48 2.34 10.12
N GLU A 57 -12.71 2.36 9.59
CA GLU A 57 -12.96 2.80 8.23
C GLU A 57 -12.63 4.27 8.02
N LYS A 58 -12.98 5.15 8.98
CA LYS A 58 -12.57 6.56 8.96
C LYS A 58 -11.05 6.70 9.00
N MET A 59 -10.37 5.93 9.84
CA MET A 59 -8.90 5.92 9.89
C MET A 59 -8.29 5.48 8.55
N ALA A 60 -8.88 4.49 7.90
CA ALA A 60 -8.45 4.02 6.58
C ALA A 60 -8.71 5.06 5.48
N LYS A 61 -9.89 5.71 5.48
CA LYS A 61 -10.29 6.71 4.48
C LYS A 61 -9.57 8.03 4.60
N ASN A 62 -9.42 8.54 5.83
CA ASN A 62 -8.80 9.83 6.08
C ASN A 62 -7.28 9.78 5.89
N GLY A 63 -6.70 8.60 5.67
CA GLY A 63 -5.26 8.45 5.55
C GLY A 63 -4.51 8.85 6.81
N LEU A 64 -5.18 9.02 7.96
CA LEU A 64 -4.57 9.47 9.22
C LEU A 64 -3.36 8.62 9.62
N PHE A 65 -3.44 7.30 9.42
CA PHE A 65 -2.30 6.40 9.61
C PHE A 65 -1.17 6.66 8.62
N ARG A 66 -1.51 6.93 7.36
CA ARG A 66 -0.54 7.24 6.31
C ARG A 66 0.14 8.58 6.58
N GLU A 67 -0.61 9.60 6.96
CA GLU A 67 -0.09 10.91 7.35
C GLU A 67 0.80 10.79 8.58
N ALA A 68 0.32 10.18 9.67
CA ALA A 68 1.13 9.97 10.86
C ALA A 68 2.40 9.16 10.57
N TRP A 69 2.30 8.14 9.73
CA TRP A 69 3.45 7.35 9.30
C TRP A 69 4.43 8.16 8.48
N ASN A 70 3.96 8.94 7.51
CA ASN A 70 4.79 9.80 6.69
C ASN A 70 5.48 10.86 7.54
N THR A 71 4.76 11.52 8.45
CA THR A 71 5.33 12.49 9.40
C THR A 71 6.40 11.84 10.29
N LEU A 72 6.17 10.60 10.76
CA LEU A 72 7.17 9.85 11.50
C LEU A 72 8.39 9.47 10.65
N ALA A 73 8.17 9.10 9.39
CA ALA A 73 9.25 8.80 8.44
C ALA A 73 10.08 10.05 8.12
N GLU A 74 9.44 11.20 7.94
CA GLU A 74 10.08 12.50 7.78
C GLU A 74 10.90 12.84 9.03
N ALA A 75 10.32 12.74 10.22
CA ALA A 75 11.02 12.97 11.49
C ALA A 75 12.25 12.05 11.65
N ARG A 76 12.13 10.77 11.28
CA ARG A 76 13.26 9.83 11.27
C ARG A 76 14.32 10.22 10.24
N THR A 77 13.92 10.74 9.08
CA THR A 77 14.85 11.21 8.04
C THR A 77 15.63 12.44 8.52
N TYR A 78 14.99 13.38 9.19
CA TYR A 78 15.68 14.51 9.83
C TYR A 78 16.66 14.03 10.91
N ALA A 79 16.24 13.12 11.78
CA ALA A 79 17.13 12.52 12.78
C ALA A 79 18.33 11.79 12.15
N HIS A 80 18.13 11.11 11.01
CA HIS A 80 19.21 10.48 10.26
C HIS A 80 20.22 11.50 9.73
N ALA A 81 19.74 12.60 9.16
CA ALA A 81 20.59 13.67 8.65
C ALA A 81 21.41 14.35 9.76
N GLU A 82 20.79 14.64 10.90
CA GLU A 82 21.49 15.19 12.08
C GLU A 82 22.56 14.24 12.60
N LEU A 83 22.24 12.94 12.67
CA LEU A 83 23.19 11.91 13.09
C LEU A 83 24.39 11.81 12.16
N MET A 84 24.18 11.89 10.84
CA MET A 84 25.26 11.91 9.84
C MET A 84 26.14 13.15 9.95
N GLN A 85 25.57 14.31 10.26
CA GLN A 85 26.35 15.52 10.53
C GLN A 85 27.22 15.36 11.78
N GLU A 86 26.68 14.79 12.85
CA GLU A 86 27.45 14.59 14.09
C GLU A 86 28.58 13.56 13.91
N ILE A 87 28.33 12.47 13.17
CA ILE A 87 29.38 11.51 12.76
C ILE A 87 30.52 12.24 12.05
N THR A 88 30.18 13.14 11.11
CA THR A 88 31.17 13.91 10.36
C THR A 88 31.99 14.83 11.27
N ARG A 89 31.35 15.53 12.22
CA ARG A 89 32.02 16.40 13.19
C ARG A 89 32.95 15.63 14.12
N VAL A 90 32.50 14.48 14.65
CA VAL A 90 33.32 13.60 15.51
C VAL A 90 34.54 13.10 14.74
N GLN A 91 34.36 12.69 13.48
CA GLN A 91 35.48 12.26 12.63
C GLN A 91 36.51 13.38 12.42
N GLN A 92 36.05 14.60 12.13
CA GLN A 92 36.95 15.75 11.97
C GLN A 92 37.73 16.05 13.25
N ARG A 93 37.07 16.04 14.41
CA ARG A 93 37.75 16.22 15.72
C ARG A 93 38.76 15.12 16.01
N ALA A 94 38.44 13.85 15.72
CA ALA A 94 39.36 12.74 15.89
C ALA A 94 40.62 12.89 15.01
N ASN A 95 40.45 13.31 13.76
CA ASN A 95 41.56 13.58 12.84
C ASN A 95 42.43 14.76 13.34
N GLN A 96 41.81 15.81 13.86
CA GLN A 96 42.51 16.95 14.45
C GLN A 96 43.35 16.52 15.65
N PHE A 97 42.77 15.80 16.63
CA PHE A 97 43.52 15.31 17.79
C PHE A 97 44.67 14.37 17.42
N THR A 98 44.51 13.59 16.36
CA THR A 98 45.57 12.73 15.83
C THR A 98 46.73 13.57 15.28
N THR A 99 46.40 14.64 14.54
CA THR A 99 47.38 15.59 13.99
C THR A 99 48.12 16.34 15.10
N ASP A 100 47.41 16.68 16.18
CA ASP A 100 47.95 17.38 17.35
C ASP A 100 48.75 16.45 18.29
N GLY A 101 48.83 15.15 17.99
CA GLY A 101 49.51 14.16 18.84
C GLY A 101 48.77 13.79 20.14
N ASN A 102 47.53 14.26 20.32
CA ASN A 102 46.70 13.98 21.49
C ASN A 102 45.91 12.67 21.31
N LEU A 103 46.62 11.54 21.42
CA LEU A 103 46.07 10.21 21.14
C LEU A 103 44.94 9.80 22.10
N ALA A 104 44.97 10.26 23.36
CA ALA A 104 43.91 9.96 24.32
C ALA A 104 42.56 10.58 23.90
N SER A 105 42.59 11.83 23.44
CA SER A 105 41.38 12.53 22.96
C SER A 105 40.91 11.96 21.62
N ALA A 106 41.83 11.62 20.72
CA ALA A 106 41.50 10.92 19.47
C ALA A 106 40.80 9.58 19.75
N GLN A 107 41.30 8.78 20.69
CA GLN A 107 40.69 7.50 21.08
C GLN A 107 39.28 7.70 21.66
N ALA A 108 39.06 8.75 22.44
CA ALA A 108 37.73 9.07 22.99
C ALA A 108 36.72 9.43 21.88
N GLU A 109 37.11 10.24 20.90
CA GLU A 109 36.25 10.55 19.75
C GLU A 109 35.97 9.32 18.88
N CYS A 110 36.95 8.43 18.67
CA CYS A 110 36.73 7.16 17.95
C CYS A 110 35.68 6.27 18.64
N ARG A 111 35.63 6.24 19.98
CA ARG A 111 34.58 5.50 20.71
C ARG A 111 33.20 6.12 20.50
N LYS A 112 33.11 7.45 20.49
CA LYS A 112 31.85 8.16 20.17
C LYS A 112 31.40 7.84 18.75
N LEU A 113 32.32 7.85 17.79
CA LEU A 113 32.04 7.52 16.39
C LEU A 113 31.46 6.11 16.23
N ALA A 114 32.02 5.12 16.93
CA ALA A 114 31.51 3.76 16.92
C ALA A 114 30.06 3.68 17.44
N GLY A 115 29.76 4.40 18.53
CA GLY A 115 28.40 4.48 19.09
C GLY A 115 27.41 5.14 18.14
N LEU A 116 27.79 6.25 17.50
CA LEU A 116 26.93 6.94 16.52
C LEU A 116 26.68 6.09 15.27
N THR A 117 27.69 5.37 14.78
CA THR A 117 27.56 4.46 13.64
C THR A 117 26.59 3.31 13.95
N LEU A 118 26.63 2.78 15.17
CA LEU A 118 25.71 1.73 15.59
C LEU A 118 24.27 2.27 15.66
N ARG A 119 24.07 3.46 16.23
CA ARG A 119 22.77 4.13 16.24
C ARG A 119 22.23 4.42 14.84
N LEU A 120 23.11 4.76 13.90
CA LEU A 120 22.76 4.97 12.51
C LEU A 120 22.24 3.68 11.87
N SER A 121 22.90 2.55 12.13
CA SER A 121 22.48 1.24 11.61
C SER A 121 21.10 0.82 12.13
N GLU A 122 20.78 1.10 13.40
CA GLU A 122 19.45 0.86 13.97
C GLU A 122 18.38 1.70 13.27
N LEU A 123 18.64 3.01 13.11
CA LEU A 123 17.71 3.93 12.47
C LEU A 123 17.47 3.57 11.00
N ILE A 124 18.52 3.15 10.27
CA ILE A 124 18.39 2.65 8.90
C ILE A 124 17.51 1.39 8.87
N GLY A 125 17.70 0.47 9.83
CA GLY A 125 16.84 -0.71 9.98
C GLY A 125 15.36 -0.36 10.18
N GLU A 126 15.08 0.66 11.01
CA GLU A 126 13.72 1.16 11.25
C GLU A 126 13.11 1.87 10.03
N LEU A 127 13.92 2.56 9.23
CA LEU A 127 13.48 3.23 8.00
C LEU A 127 13.20 2.23 6.87
N LEU A 128 13.99 1.16 6.78
CA LEU A 128 13.83 0.12 5.76
C LEU A 128 12.68 -0.84 6.06
N ALA A 129 12.25 -0.94 7.32
CA ALA A 129 11.05 -1.67 7.72
C ALA A 129 9.79 -0.93 7.24
N LYS A 130 9.46 -1.07 5.94
CA LYS A 130 8.18 -0.61 5.39
C LYS A 130 7.02 -1.34 6.07
N PRO A 131 5.97 -0.65 6.54
CA PRO A 131 4.68 -1.28 6.75
C PRO A 131 4.12 -1.58 5.36
N GLN A 132 3.88 -2.86 5.09
CA GLN A 132 3.18 -3.26 3.87
C GLN A 132 1.78 -2.66 3.87
N SER A 133 1.59 -1.58 3.12
CA SER A 133 0.26 -1.02 2.85
C SER A 133 0.14 -0.45 1.43
N ASP A 134 0.97 -0.94 0.50
CA ASP A 134 0.83 -0.64 -0.94
C ASP A 134 0.47 -1.90 -1.75
N ALA A 135 -0.10 -2.93 -1.11
CA ALA A 135 -0.84 -3.89 -1.90
C ALA A 135 -2.06 -3.14 -2.47
N PRO A 136 -2.21 -3.03 -3.82
CA PRO A 136 -3.50 -2.64 -4.37
C PRO A 136 -4.54 -3.57 -3.76
N VAL A 137 -5.76 -3.07 -3.56
CA VAL A 137 -6.91 -3.90 -3.19
C VAL A 137 -7.12 -4.89 -4.34
N VAL A 138 -6.34 -5.97 -4.37
CA VAL A 138 -6.62 -7.13 -5.18
C VAL A 138 -7.80 -7.76 -4.48
N SER A 139 -8.97 -7.58 -5.05
CA SER A 139 -10.17 -8.35 -4.70
C SER A 139 -9.73 -9.80 -4.51
N ALA A 140 -9.79 -10.26 -3.25
CA ALA A 140 -9.50 -11.65 -2.94
C ALA A 140 -10.41 -12.54 -3.82
N PRO A 141 -9.92 -13.72 -4.25
CA PRO A 141 -10.64 -14.61 -5.15
C PRO A 141 -12.00 -14.96 -4.55
N ASN A 142 -13.05 -14.90 -5.39
CA ASN A 142 -14.31 -15.54 -5.09
C ASN A 142 -14.03 -17.01 -4.75
N LEU A 143 -14.17 -17.37 -3.47
CA LEU A 143 -14.33 -18.75 -3.04
C LEU A 143 -15.68 -19.23 -3.59
N LEU A 144 -15.66 -19.70 -4.84
CA LEU A 144 -16.76 -20.38 -5.50
C LEU A 144 -16.99 -21.71 -4.78
N LEU A 145 -18.06 -21.78 -3.99
CA LEU A 145 -18.77 -23.04 -3.82
C LEU A 145 -19.33 -23.44 -5.19
N THR A 146 -19.04 -24.67 -5.57
CA THR A 146 -19.51 -25.34 -6.78
C THR A 146 -21.03 -25.37 -6.88
N ALA A 147 -21.57 -24.74 -7.92
CA ALA A 147 -22.87 -25.07 -8.50
C ALA A 147 -22.82 -24.88 -10.02
N THR A 148 -22.90 -26.01 -10.73
CA THR A 148 -23.54 -26.30 -12.04
C THR A 148 -23.47 -25.25 -13.17
N PRO A 149 -23.11 -25.65 -14.42
CA PRO A 149 -22.84 -24.69 -15.50
C PRO A 149 -24.15 -24.14 -16.09
N ALA A 150 -24.29 -22.81 -16.05
CA ALA A 150 -25.26 -22.08 -16.85
C ALA A 150 -24.50 -21.08 -17.73
N THR A 151 -24.50 -21.37 -19.03
CA THR A 151 -24.15 -20.49 -20.13
C THR A 151 -24.90 -19.16 -20.00
N ALA A 152 -24.19 -18.03 -20.01
CA ALA A 152 -24.81 -16.73 -20.21
C ALA A 152 -23.86 -15.81 -21.00
N ALA A 153 -24.21 -15.65 -22.27
CA ALA A 153 -23.70 -14.63 -23.15
C ALA A 153 -24.16 -13.21 -22.74
N ALA A 154 -23.49 -12.22 -23.33
CA ALA A 154 -23.94 -10.85 -23.61
C ALA A 154 -23.84 -9.79 -22.51
N ASN A 155 -22.80 -8.95 -22.64
CA ASN A 155 -22.97 -7.53 -22.98
C ASN A 155 -21.66 -6.99 -23.57
N SER A 156 -21.52 -7.09 -24.90
CA SER A 156 -20.33 -6.68 -25.67
C SER A 156 -20.28 -5.19 -26.02
N ALA A 157 -20.96 -4.33 -25.25
CA ALA A 157 -20.97 -2.89 -25.52
C ALA A 157 -19.64 -2.20 -25.16
N TYR A 158 -18.83 -2.84 -24.31
CA TYR A 158 -17.60 -2.29 -23.78
C TYR A 158 -16.43 -3.25 -23.98
N ALA A 159 -15.23 -2.67 -24.03
CA ALA A 159 -13.99 -3.43 -24.15
C ALA A 159 -13.83 -4.49 -23.06
N THR A 160 -13.24 -5.61 -23.45
CA THR A 160 -12.95 -6.72 -22.54
C THR A 160 -11.95 -6.31 -21.47
N VAL A 161 -11.90 -7.08 -20.38
CA VAL A 161 -10.94 -6.86 -19.30
C VAL A 161 -9.49 -6.91 -19.84
N GLU A 162 -9.22 -7.84 -20.75
CA GLU A 162 -7.92 -8.01 -21.41
C GLU A 162 -7.54 -6.78 -22.25
N GLN A 163 -8.47 -6.24 -23.05
CA GLN A 163 -8.25 -5.03 -23.84
C GLN A 163 -7.94 -3.82 -22.95
N LYS A 164 -8.65 -3.65 -21.84
CA LYS A 164 -8.39 -2.56 -20.88
C LYS A 164 -7.03 -2.69 -20.22
N GLN A 165 -6.62 -3.92 -19.86
CA GLN A 165 -5.30 -4.18 -19.30
C GLN A 165 -4.18 -3.89 -20.30
N ALA A 166 -4.34 -4.30 -21.56
CA ALA A 166 -3.38 -4.00 -22.63
C ALA A 166 -3.22 -2.48 -22.82
N ILE A 167 -4.32 -1.73 -22.87
CA ILE A 167 -4.29 -0.26 -22.96
C ILE A 167 -3.54 0.35 -21.76
N ILE A 168 -3.84 -0.07 -20.53
CA ILE A 168 -3.16 0.45 -19.33
C ILE A 168 -1.65 0.15 -19.39
N GLY A 169 -1.27 -1.04 -19.85
CA GLY A 169 0.13 -1.42 -20.04
C GLY A 169 0.86 -0.49 -20.99
N LEU A 170 0.29 -0.24 -22.18
CA LEU A 170 0.87 0.64 -23.19
C LEU A 170 0.91 2.11 -22.72
N LEU A 171 -0.11 2.56 -21.98
CA LEU A 171 -0.11 3.92 -21.41
C LEU A 171 1.00 4.16 -20.39
N ASN A 172 1.57 3.12 -19.76
CA ASN A 172 2.69 3.29 -18.84
C ASN A 172 4.03 3.56 -19.55
N HIS A 173 4.07 3.49 -20.89
CA HIS A 173 5.28 3.75 -21.66
C HIS A 173 5.73 5.23 -21.59
N PRO A 174 7.05 5.53 -21.53
CA PRO A 174 7.57 6.90 -21.52
C PRO A 174 7.27 7.69 -22.79
N ALA A 175 7.12 7.00 -23.94
CA ALA A 175 6.79 7.63 -25.22
C ALA A 175 5.40 8.27 -25.26
N ILE A 176 4.46 7.81 -24.42
CA ILE A 176 3.08 8.30 -24.43
C ILE A 176 2.97 9.58 -23.61
N GLU A 177 2.44 10.65 -24.22
CA GLU A 177 2.30 11.93 -23.54
C GLU A 177 1.23 11.91 -22.45
N ARG A 178 1.43 12.71 -21.39
CA ARG A 178 0.48 12.84 -20.28
C ARG A 178 -0.94 13.19 -20.74
N LYS A 179 -1.08 14.03 -21.78
CA LYS A 179 -2.38 14.44 -22.33
C LYS A 179 -3.14 13.24 -22.90
N GLU A 180 -2.45 12.34 -23.60
CA GLU A 180 -3.04 11.12 -24.17
C GLU A 180 -3.40 10.11 -23.07
N LYS A 181 -2.51 9.92 -22.08
CA LYS A 181 -2.81 9.07 -20.91
C LYS A 181 -4.09 9.50 -20.22
N THR A 182 -4.26 10.79 -19.95
CA THR A 182 -5.49 11.30 -19.31
C THR A 182 -6.72 11.09 -20.19
N LYS A 183 -6.64 11.36 -21.50
CA LYS A 183 -7.76 11.19 -22.44
C LYS A 183 -8.26 9.73 -22.52
N VAL A 184 -7.33 8.77 -22.56
CA VAL A 184 -7.66 7.35 -22.67
C VAL A 184 -8.17 6.80 -21.34
N LEU A 185 -7.53 7.16 -20.21
CA LEU A 185 -7.97 6.73 -18.88
C LEU A 185 -9.38 7.23 -18.51
N LEU A 186 -9.75 8.45 -18.91
CA LEU A 186 -11.09 8.99 -18.66
C LEU A 186 -12.19 8.19 -19.38
N ASN A 187 -11.88 7.61 -20.54
CA ASN A 187 -12.85 6.91 -21.38
C ASN A 187 -12.75 5.38 -21.30
N ILE A 188 -11.76 4.82 -20.60
CA ILE A 188 -11.43 3.38 -20.64
C ILE A 188 -12.59 2.45 -20.28
N ASN A 189 -13.51 2.92 -19.41
CA ASN A 189 -14.69 2.15 -19.02
C ASN A 189 -15.87 2.27 -20.00
N ARG A 190 -15.79 3.18 -20.97
CA ARG A 190 -16.85 3.49 -21.94
C ARG A 190 -16.43 3.21 -23.39
N ILE A 191 -15.21 2.70 -23.64
CA ILE A 191 -14.78 2.35 -24.99
C ILE A 191 -15.43 1.05 -25.45
N SER A 192 -15.84 0.99 -26.71
CA SER A 192 -16.28 -0.24 -27.38
C SER A 192 -15.08 -1.14 -27.70
N PRO A 193 -15.28 -2.45 -27.91
CA PRO A 193 -14.19 -3.37 -28.26
C PRO A 193 -13.43 -2.96 -29.53
N ASP A 194 -14.11 -2.44 -30.55
CA ASP A 194 -13.45 -2.02 -31.81
C ASP A 194 -12.54 -0.81 -31.59
N LYS A 195 -13.04 0.20 -30.85
CA LYS A 195 -12.23 1.38 -30.48
C LYS A 195 -11.08 1.04 -29.56
N ALA A 196 -11.20 -0.01 -28.75
CA ALA A 196 -10.10 -0.47 -27.92
C ALA A 196 -8.96 -1.04 -28.77
N THR A 197 -9.29 -1.81 -29.81
CA THR A 197 -8.30 -2.31 -30.77
C THR A 197 -7.61 -1.16 -31.52
N GLU A 198 -8.38 -0.19 -32.03
CA GLU A 198 -7.82 1.02 -32.66
C GLU A 198 -6.90 1.81 -31.72
N THR A 199 -7.29 1.92 -30.44
CA THR A 199 -6.48 2.63 -29.42
C THR A 199 -5.18 1.88 -29.14
N ILE A 200 -5.22 0.55 -29.06
CA ILE A 200 -4.03 -0.29 -28.87
C ILE A 200 -3.08 -0.13 -30.06
N GLU A 201 -3.59 -0.18 -31.28
CA GLU A 201 -2.79 0.04 -32.49
C GLU A 201 -2.15 1.43 -32.52
N HIS A 202 -2.93 2.48 -32.23
CA HIS A 202 -2.41 3.85 -32.15
C HIS A 202 -1.30 4.01 -31.11
N LEU A 203 -1.48 3.42 -29.91
CA LEU A 203 -0.47 3.46 -28.86
C LEU A 203 0.80 2.69 -29.27
N ASN A 204 0.67 1.55 -29.93
CA ASN A 204 1.82 0.82 -30.46
C ASN A 204 2.57 1.63 -31.53
N VAL A 205 1.88 2.31 -32.45
CA VAL A 205 2.51 3.16 -33.45
C VAL A 205 3.31 4.30 -32.81
N LEU A 206 2.77 4.93 -31.76
CA LEU A 206 3.50 5.98 -31.02
C LEU A 206 4.73 5.45 -30.29
N ILE A 207 4.64 4.25 -29.74
CA ILE A 207 5.78 3.59 -29.07
C ILE A 207 6.83 3.20 -30.12
N ASP A 208 6.42 2.60 -31.23
CA ASP A 208 7.31 2.20 -32.33
C ASP A 208 8.00 3.41 -32.99
N ALA A 209 7.35 4.57 -33.04
CA ALA A 209 7.96 5.80 -33.52
C ALA A 209 9.05 6.33 -32.57
N TYR A 210 8.99 5.98 -31.28
CA TYR A 210 9.94 6.40 -30.25
C TYR A 210 11.09 5.41 -30.08
N ASP A 211 10.81 4.10 -30.04
CA ASP A 211 11.80 3.03 -29.79
C ASP A 211 12.28 2.29 -31.06
N GLY A 212 11.68 2.57 -32.22
CA GLY A 212 11.81 1.73 -33.42
C GLY A 212 10.80 0.57 -33.42
N PRO A 213 10.62 -0.17 -34.53
CA PRO A 213 9.58 -1.19 -34.63
C PRO A 213 9.80 -2.29 -33.58
N THR A 214 8.98 -2.29 -32.55
CA THR A 214 9.03 -3.19 -31.42
C THR A 214 7.75 -4.00 -31.35
N SER A 215 7.88 -5.30 -31.62
CA SER A 215 6.80 -6.27 -31.44
C SER A 215 6.54 -6.50 -29.94
N TYR A 216 5.86 -5.56 -29.26
CA TYR A 216 5.43 -5.73 -27.86
C TYR A 216 4.21 -6.65 -27.69
N ALA A 217 3.76 -7.31 -28.76
CA ALA A 217 2.72 -8.33 -28.70
C ALA A 217 3.26 -9.71 -29.16
N LYS A 218 3.69 -10.52 -28.19
CA LYS A 218 3.38 -11.96 -28.02
C LYS A 218 4.38 -12.59 -27.03
N ALA A 219 4.21 -12.31 -25.74
CA ALA A 219 4.63 -13.27 -24.73
C ALA A 219 3.45 -14.24 -24.55
N SER A 220 3.52 -15.36 -25.27
CA SER A 220 2.75 -16.59 -25.02
C SER A 220 3.14 -17.25 -23.71
#